data_AF-A0A8H7FWU9-F1
#
_entry.id   AF-A0A8H7FWU9-F1
#
_cell.length_a   1.000
_cell.length_b   1.000
_cell.length_c   1.000
_cell.angle_alpha   90.00
_cell.angle_beta   90.00
_cell.angle_gamma   90.00
#
_symmetry.space_group_name_H-M   'P 1'
#
loop_
_entity.id
_entity.type
_entity.pdbx_description
1 polymer ?
#
loop_
_entity_poly.entity_id
_entity_poly.type
_entity_poly.pdbx_seq_one_letter_code
_entity_poly.pdbx_strand_id
1 'polypeptide(L)'
;MTAAASVREDMQYASGPLATFIGIEKIPNFAAGILGSFVFFTTIHLLVAPALSQKFFPDAYTSGGKRGMNNWSIHVVSLVHSVVVIGLAASALDLPALENDRMFGWDDRAAPVLAFATG
;
A
#
# COMPACT_ATOMS: atom_id res chain seq x y z
N MET A 1 12.50 -19.00 14.58
CA MET A 1 11.55 -17.99 14.06
C MET A 1 12.30 -16.70 13.78
N THR A 2 12.14 -16.12 12.59
CA THR A 2 12.71 -14.80 12.26
C THR A 2 11.80 -13.69 12.77
N ALA A 3 12.34 -12.54 13.18
CA ALA A 3 11.55 -11.42 13.74
C ALA A 3 10.40 -10.95 12.83
N ALA A 4 10.54 -11.06 11.51
CA ALA A 4 9.47 -10.74 10.56
C ALA A 4 8.27 -11.73 10.63
N ALA A 5 8.52 -12.98 11.02
CA ALA A 5 7.47 -13.99 11.15
C ALA A 5 6.63 -13.74 12.42
N SER A 6 7.27 -13.37 13.54
CA SER A 6 6.56 -13.04 14.78
C SER A 6 5.71 -11.78 14.63
N VAL A 7 6.22 -10.73 13.97
CA VAL A 7 5.44 -9.50 13.72
C VAL A 7 4.19 -9.79 12.88
N ARG A 8 4.29 -10.68 11.89
CA ARG A 8 3.13 -11.09 11.08
C ARG A 8 2.07 -11.82 11.91
N GLU A 9 2.50 -12.77 12.75
CA GLU A 9 1.60 -13.53 13.63
C GLU A 9 0.93 -12.63 14.68
N ASP A 10 1.68 -11.70 15.27
CA ASP A 10 1.15 -10.74 16.26
C ASP A 10 0.06 -9.85 15.64
N MET A 11 0.28 -9.36 14.41
CA MET A 11 -0.70 -8.53 13.69
C MET A 11 -1.95 -9.32 13.28
N GLN A 12 -1.80 -10.60 12.91
CA GLN A 12 -2.92 -11.49 12.62
C GLN A 12 -3.78 -11.71 13.86
N TYR A 13 -3.15 -12.01 15.00
CA TYR A 13 -3.84 -12.21 16.26
C TYR A 13 -4.60 -10.95 16.71
N ALA A 14 -3.96 -9.78 16.63
CA ALA A 14 -4.57 -8.51 17.03
C ALA A 14 -5.76 -8.09 16.15
N SER A 15 -5.72 -8.40 14.85
CA SER A 15 -6.77 -8.02 13.88
C SER A 15 -7.94 -9.01 13.80
N GLY A 16 -7.74 -10.26 14.25
CA GLY A 16 -8.74 -11.33 14.20
C GLY A 16 -10.13 -10.95 14.76
N PRO A 17 -10.24 -10.41 16.00
CA PRO A 17 -11.54 -10.08 16.58
C PRO A 17 -12.33 -9.05 15.76
N LEU A 18 -11.65 -8.04 15.23
CA LEU A 18 -12.28 -7.02 14.38
C LEU A 18 -12.73 -7.61 13.05
N ALA A 19 -11.88 -8.43 12.42
CA ALA A 19 -12.18 -9.08 11.15
C ALA A 19 -13.40 -10.00 11.23
N THR A 20 -13.53 -10.77 12.31
CA THR A 20 -14.71 -11.62 12.54
C THR A 20 -15.97 -10.77 12.80
N PHE A 21 -15.85 -9.64 13.50
CA PHE A 21 -16.97 -8.75 13.79
C PHE A 21 -17.54 -8.10 12.51
N ILE A 22 -16.68 -7.68 11.59
CA ILE A 22 -17.08 -7.03 10.31
C ILE A 22 -17.27 -8.02 9.15
N GLY A 23 -17.07 -9.32 9.39
CA GLY A 23 -17.24 -10.38 8.39
C GLY A 23 -16.16 -10.42 7.30
N ILE A 24 -14.96 -9.87 7.55
CA ILE A 24 -13.86 -9.85 6.58
C ILE A 24 -12.74 -10.78 7.03
N GLU A 25 -12.98 -12.08 6.89
CA GLU A 25 -12.10 -13.15 7.40
C GLU A 25 -10.71 -13.20 6.74
N LYS A 26 -10.54 -12.57 5.56
CA LYS A 26 -9.29 -12.63 4.81
C LYS A 26 -8.30 -11.53 5.17
N ILE A 27 -8.75 -10.40 5.73
CA ILE A 27 -7.90 -9.24 6.06
C ILE A 27 -6.78 -9.56 7.07
N PRO A 28 -7.00 -10.34 8.15
CA PRO A 28 -5.96 -10.60 9.15
C PRO A 28 -4.68 -11.15 8.54
N ASN A 29 -4.81 -12.04 7.56
CA ASN A 29 -3.67 -12.69 6.89
C ASN A 29 -2.73 -11.72 6.17
N PHE A 30 -3.23 -10.52 5.86
CA PHE A 30 -2.54 -9.47 5.11
C PHE A 30 -2.40 -8.16 5.91
N ALA A 31 -2.76 -8.14 7.19
CA ALA A 31 -2.68 -6.95 8.05
C ALA A 31 -1.28 -6.33 8.06
N ALA A 32 -0.24 -7.16 8.10
CA ALA A 32 1.15 -6.69 8.01
C ALA A 32 1.48 -6.05 6.66
N GLY A 33 0.88 -6.52 5.57
CA GLY A 33 1.02 -5.92 4.24
C GLY A 33 0.36 -4.55 4.15
N ILE A 34 -0.84 -4.41 4.72
CA ILE A 34 -1.59 -3.14 4.77
C ILE A 34 -0.85 -2.11 5.64
N LEU A 35 -0.36 -2.51 6.82
CA LEU A 35 0.40 -1.59 7.66
C LEU A 35 1.74 -1.25 7.01
N GLY A 36 2.39 -2.24 6.38
CA GLY A 36 3.63 -2.05 5.65
C GLY A 36 3.48 -1.06 4.49
N SER A 37 2.41 -1.15 3.69
CA SER A 37 2.12 -0.22 2.60
C SER A 37 1.82 1.18 3.12
N PHE A 38 1.02 1.31 4.18
CA PHE A 38 0.74 2.59 4.83
C PHE A 38 2.04 3.27 5.31
N VAL A 39 2.91 2.54 6.02
CA VAL A 39 4.20 3.08 6.47
C VAL A 39 5.09 3.45 5.29
N PHE A 40 5.13 2.62 4.24
CA PHE A 40 5.91 2.87 3.05
C PHE A 40 5.48 4.15 2.31
N PHE A 41 4.19 4.30 2.01
CA PHE A 41 3.69 5.48 1.30
C PHE A 41 3.74 6.73 2.18
N THR A 42 3.51 6.61 3.49
CA THR A 42 3.71 7.71 4.44
C THR A 42 5.17 8.16 4.46
N THR A 43 6.12 7.22 4.47
CA THR A 43 7.56 7.51 4.40
C THR A 43 7.92 8.22 3.10
N ILE A 44 7.35 7.78 1.97
CA ILE A 44 7.54 8.46 0.69
C ILE A 44 7.01 9.88 0.76
N HIS A 45 5.78 10.06 1.24
CA HIS A 45 5.12 11.36 1.27
C HIS A 45 5.84 12.36 2.18
N LEU A 46 6.24 11.94 3.38
CA LEU A 46 6.79 12.83 4.41
C LEU A 46 8.29 13.03 4.31
N LEU A 47 9.05 12.05 3.82
CA LEU A 47 10.52 12.09 3.84
C LEU A 47 11.11 12.08 2.43
N VAL A 48 10.78 11.08 1.63
CA VAL A 48 11.45 10.85 0.33
C VAL A 48 11.06 11.92 -0.69
N ALA A 49 9.78 12.18 -0.87
CA ALA A 49 9.28 13.14 -1.86
C ALA A 49 9.79 14.57 -1.58
N PRO A 50 9.75 15.11 -0.34
CA PRO A 50 10.34 16.40 -0.03
C PRO A 50 11.85 16.43 -0.27
N ALA A 51 12.59 15.42 0.20
CA ALA A 51 14.05 15.39 0.08
C ALA A 51 14.52 15.35 -1.37
N LEU A 52 13.91 14.49 -2.20
CA LEU A 52 14.27 14.37 -3.61
C LEU A 52 13.79 15.58 -4.42
N SER A 53 12.59 16.09 -4.16
CA SER A 53 12.05 17.24 -4.88
C SER A 53 12.85 18.51 -4.57
N GLN A 54 13.25 18.73 -3.31
CA GLN A 54 14.12 19.84 -2.94
C GLN A 54 15.50 19.73 -3.59
N LYS A 55 16.03 18.50 -3.75
CA LYS A 55 17.36 18.27 -4.33
C LYS A 55 17.39 18.45 -5.86
N PHE A 56 16.39 17.93 -6.57
CA PHE A 56 16.40 17.89 -8.03
C PHE A 56 15.55 19.00 -8.68
N PHE A 57 14.53 19.51 -7.98
CA PHE A 57 13.58 20.49 -8.50
C PHE A 57 13.28 21.61 -7.49
N PRO A 58 14.29 22.28 -6.89
CA PRO A 58 14.09 23.21 -5.77
C PRO A 58 13.14 24.37 -6.10
N ASP A 59 13.31 25.01 -7.26
CA ASP A 59 12.52 26.19 -7.64
C ASP A 59 11.06 25.82 -7.89
N ALA A 60 10.82 24.71 -8.61
CA ALA A 60 9.47 24.21 -8.88
C ALA A 60 8.78 23.76 -7.59
N TYR A 61 9.48 23.02 -6.74
CA TYR A 61 8.95 22.48 -5.49
C TYR A 61 8.57 23.60 -4.51
N THR A 62 9.40 24.63 -4.37
CA THR A 62 9.18 25.72 -3.40
C THR A 62 8.25 26.84 -3.90
N SER A 63 7.97 26.90 -5.20
CA SER A 63 7.17 27.95 -5.85
C SER A 63 5.79 28.19 -5.21
N GLY A 64 5.13 27.15 -4.71
CA GLY A 64 3.78 27.21 -4.14
C GLY A 64 3.72 27.40 -2.62
N GLY A 65 4.84 27.68 -1.96
CA GLY A 65 4.94 27.72 -0.50
C GLY A 65 4.56 26.39 0.16
N LYS A 66 4.31 26.40 1.48
CA LYS A 66 4.09 25.16 2.26
C LYS A 66 2.94 24.29 1.73
N ARG A 67 1.82 24.91 1.32
CA ARG A 67 0.66 24.19 0.78
C ARG A 67 0.98 23.59 -0.59
N GLY A 68 1.65 24.34 -1.47
CA GLY A 68 2.06 23.84 -2.78
C GLY A 68 3.07 22.69 -2.69
N MET A 69 4.03 22.80 -1.78
CA MET A 69 4.99 21.73 -1.49
C MET A 69 4.31 20.45 -1.01
N ASN A 70 3.30 20.56 -0.13
CA ASN A 70 2.53 19.40 0.30
C ASN A 70 1.77 18.76 -0.86
N ASN A 71 1.06 19.55 -1.67
CA ASN A 71 0.35 19.05 -2.85
C ASN A 71 1.30 18.40 -3.86
N TRP A 72 2.49 18.97 -4.05
CA TRP A 72 3.54 18.36 -4.87
C TRP A 72 3.93 16.98 -4.35
N SER A 73 4.20 16.86 -3.05
CA SER A 73 4.51 15.57 -2.42
C SER A 73 3.35 14.57 -2.53
N ILE A 74 2.09 15.03 -2.50
CA ILE A 74 0.92 14.19 -2.77
C ILE A 74 0.99 13.64 -4.20
N HIS A 75 1.26 14.47 -5.20
CA HIS A 75 1.38 13.99 -6.59
C HIS A 75 2.49 12.96 -6.78
N VAL A 76 3.65 13.17 -6.13
CA VAL A 76 4.76 12.21 -6.18
C VAL A 76 4.35 10.87 -5.57
N VAL A 77 3.77 10.85 -4.37
CA VAL A 77 3.36 9.59 -3.73
C VAL A 77 2.23 8.90 -4.51
N SER A 78 1.28 9.66 -5.07
CA SER A 78 0.21 9.10 -5.92
C SER A 78 0.76 8.44 -7.19
N LEU A 79 1.82 9.00 -7.79
CA LEU A 79 2.50 8.39 -8.92
C LEU A 79 3.17 7.07 -8.51
N VAL A 80 3.93 7.07 -7.41
CA VAL A 80 4.59 5.86 -6.91
C VAL A 80 3.57 4.78 -6.56
N HIS A 81 2.50 5.15 -5.86
CA HIS A 81 1.40 4.26 -5.51
C HIS A 81 0.78 3.64 -6.77
N SER A 82 0.49 4.45 -7.79
CA SER A 82 -0.06 3.96 -9.06
C SER A 82 0.86 2.96 -9.75
N VAL A 83 2.17 3.24 -9.83
CA VAL A 83 3.15 2.33 -10.45
C VAL A 83 3.23 1.01 -9.69
N VAL A 84 3.28 1.05 -8.36
CA VAL A 84 3.33 -0.16 -7.52
C VAL A 84 2.08 -0.99 -7.69
N VAL A 85 0.89 -0.38 -7.57
CA VAL A 85 -0.40 -1.10 -7.69
C VAL A 85 -0.58 -1.69 -9.08
N ILE A 86 -0.25 -0.95 -10.14
CA ILE A 86 -0.34 -1.46 -11.52
C ILE A 86 0.64 -2.64 -11.73
N GLY A 87 1.87 -2.53 -11.22
CA GLY A 87 2.84 -3.63 -11.30
C GLY A 87 2.38 -4.89 -10.57
N LEU A 88 1.82 -4.75 -9.36
CA LEU A 88 1.26 -5.86 -8.62
C LEU A 88 0.03 -6.45 -9.33
N ALA A 89 -0.86 -5.61 -9.85
CA ALA A 89 -2.03 -6.05 -10.60
C ALA A 89 -1.64 -6.85 -11.85
N ALA A 90 -0.60 -6.41 -12.57
CA ALA A 90 -0.06 -7.15 -13.71
C ALA A 90 0.42 -8.57 -13.32
N SER A 91 0.98 -8.74 -12.12
CA SER A 91 1.39 -10.07 -11.62
C SER A 91 0.21 -10.99 -11.26
N ALA A 92 -0.99 -10.44 -11.14
CA ALA A 92 -2.22 -11.16 -10.82
C ALA A 92 -3.13 -11.39 -12.05
N LEU A 93 -2.62 -11.15 -13.26
CA LEU A 93 -3.33 -11.49 -14.50
C LEU A 93 -3.43 -13.02 -14.66
N ASP A 94 -4.44 -13.46 -15.40
CA ASP A 94 -4.67 -14.86 -15.79
C ASP A 94 -4.79 -15.85 -14.62
N LEU A 95 -5.22 -15.35 -13.45
CA LEU A 95 -5.51 -16.20 -12.29
C LEU A 95 -6.88 -16.88 -12.50
N PRO A 96 -6.95 -18.23 -12.56
CA PRO A 96 -8.20 -18.93 -12.86
C PRO A 96 -9.33 -18.59 -11.87
N ALA A 97 -8.98 -18.32 -10.61
CA ALA A 97 -9.94 -17.92 -9.58
C ALA A 97 -10.59 -16.56 -9.87
N LEU A 98 -9.86 -15.61 -10.47
CA LEU A 98 -10.37 -14.29 -10.84
C LEU A 98 -11.10 -14.32 -12.20
N GLU A 99 -10.76 -15.25 -13.08
CA GLU A 99 -11.47 -15.44 -14.35
C GLU A 99 -12.85 -16.06 -14.15
N ASN A 100 -12.94 -17.08 -13.28
CA ASN A 100 -14.17 -17.78 -12.97
C ASN A 100 -15.17 -16.89 -12.21
N ASP A 101 -14.68 -15.97 -11.38
CA ASP A 101 -15.49 -14.97 -10.70
C ASP A 101 -14.77 -13.62 -10.66
N ARG A 102 -15.18 -12.72 -11.56
CA ARG A 102 -14.55 -11.39 -11.68
C ARG A 102 -14.92 -10.43 -10.56
N MET A 103 -16.02 -10.69 -9.84
CA MET A 103 -16.54 -9.75 -8.84
C MET A 103 -16.13 -10.15 -7.42
N PHE A 104 -16.14 -11.44 -7.10
CA PHE A 104 -15.82 -11.96 -5.77
C PHE A 104 -14.73 -13.04 -5.76
N GLY A 105 -14.15 -13.36 -6.92
CA GLY A 105 -13.04 -14.30 -7.01
C GLY A 105 -11.87 -13.84 -6.14
N TRP A 106 -11.18 -14.82 -5.55
CA TRP A 106 -10.06 -14.57 -4.66
C TRP A 106 -8.93 -15.54 -4.92
N ASP A 107 -7.72 -14.99 -4.99
CA ASP A 107 -6.47 -15.72 -5.00
C ASP A 107 -5.48 -14.98 -4.09
N ASP A 108 -4.76 -15.70 -3.24
CA ASP A 108 -3.82 -15.09 -2.30
C ASP A 108 -2.68 -14.34 -3.01
N ARG A 109 -2.40 -14.67 -4.29
CA ARG A 109 -1.46 -13.95 -5.15
C ARG A 109 -1.94 -12.55 -5.52
N ALA A 110 -3.24 -12.30 -5.50
CA ALA A 110 -3.83 -10.99 -5.75
C ALA A 110 -3.92 -10.12 -4.47
N ALA A 111 -3.80 -10.73 -3.29
CA ALA A 111 -3.92 -10.03 -2.01
C ALA A 111 -2.91 -8.87 -1.81
N PRO A 112 -1.65 -8.94 -2.30
CA PRO A 112 -0.73 -7.79 -2.25
C PRO A 112 -1.27 -6.56 -2.98
N VAL A 113 -2.03 -6.73 -4.07
CA VAL A 113 -2.64 -5.62 -4.81
C VAL A 113 -3.59 -4.85 -3.89
N LEU A 114 -4.45 -5.58 -3.18
CA LEU A 114 -5.41 -4.98 -2.24
C LEU A 114 -4.71 -4.33 -1.05
N ALA A 115 -3.68 -4.98 -0.49
CA ALA A 115 -2.93 -4.46 0.64
C ALA A 115 -2.21 -3.14 0.31
N PHE A 116 -1.64 -3.03 -0.89
CA PHE A 116 -0.97 -1.82 -1.32
C PHE A 116 -1.92 -0.74 -1.85
N ALA A 117 -3.09 -1.10 -2.38
CA ALA A 117 -4.07 -0.13 -2.85
C ALA A 117 -4.82 0.59 -1.71
N THR A 118 -4.79 0.04 -0.49
CA THR A 118 -5.52 0.54 0.68
C THR A 118 -4.66 1.25 1.72
N GLY A 119 -3.33 1.25 1.55
CA GLY A 119 -2.36 1.91 2.44
C GLY A 119 -1.81 3.19 1.83
#